data_AF-A0A2T5I0J3-F1
#
_entry.id   AF-A0A2T5I0J3-F1
#
_cell.length_a   1.000
_cell.length_b   1.000
_cell.length_c   1.000
_cell.angle_alpha   90.00
_cell.angle_beta   90.00
_cell.angle_gamma   90.00
#
_symmetry.space_group_name_H-M   'P 1'
#
loop_
_entity.id
_entity.type
_entity.pdbx_description
1 polymer ?
#
loop_
_entity_poly.entity_id
_entity_poly.type
_entity_poly.pdbx_seq_one_letter_code
_entity_poly.pdbx_strand_id
1 'polypeptide(L)'
;MISAITVLIAISGAALLLILFIRIRDTGKELRLDQHRSKEMGFADLLVYAAVVEDGVIVGKNGSLMAAWIFCGDDTASSTEIERERVSFRINQALSRLGNGWMIHVDAIRKPAQGYSDKAHSNYPDPVTAAIDMERRNLFERIGALYESCFIVSLTYLPPMLAQRKFVELMFDDEAQAPDQKARTQGLLEYFQRECANFESRLSSVFHLSRLKSRKLVNEDNTTITHDDFLQWLQLCVTGLDHPMVLPANPMYLDTLLGGQEMWGGVVPKIGRNFVQVVSIEGFPLESSPGMLNLLSELPGVYRWSSRFIFMDTHEAVNHLEKFRRRWKQKIRGFFDQVFNLQSSNIDEDALN
;
A
#
# COMPACT_ATOMS: atom_id res chain seq x y z
N MET A 1 -33.84 23.20 61.70
CA MET A 1 -32.53 23.90 61.71
C MET A 1 -31.41 23.03 61.16
N ILE A 2 -31.20 21.81 61.65
CA ILE A 2 -30.12 20.92 61.19
C ILE A 2 -30.24 20.58 59.69
N SER A 3 -31.46 20.34 59.18
CA SER A 3 -31.73 20.08 57.76
C SER A 3 -31.42 21.25 56.83
N ALA A 4 -31.61 22.48 57.28
CA ALA A 4 -31.27 23.66 56.49
C ALA A 4 -29.74 23.84 56.37
N ILE A 5 -29.01 23.53 57.44
CA ILE A 5 -27.56 23.61 57.50
C ILE A 5 -26.92 22.54 56.59
N THR A 6 -27.45 21.31 56.60
CA THR A 6 -26.93 20.24 55.71
C THR A 6 -27.17 20.53 54.24
N VAL A 7 -28.33 21.09 53.88
CA VAL A 7 -28.62 21.52 52.50
C VAL A 7 -27.71 22.68 52.08
N LEU A 8 -27.47 23.66 52.96
CA LEU A 8 -26.56 24.77 52.68
C LEU A 8 -25.12 24.28 52.44
N ILE A 9 -24.64 23.34 53.27
CA ILE A 9 -23.31 22.74 53.11
C ILE A 9 -23.22 21.96 51.80
N ALA A 10 -24.23 21.16 51.44
CA ALA A 10 -24.26 20.41 50.19
C ALA A 10 -24.25 21.32 48.95
N ILE A 11 -25.04 22.41 48.97
CA ILE A 11 -25.06 23.40 47.88
C ILE A 11 -23.70 24.10 47.77
N SER A 12 -23.10 24.48 48.91
CA SER A 12 -21.77 25.12 48.92
C SER A 12 -20.68 24.18 48.39
N GLY A 13 -20.71 22.90 48.76
CA GLY A 13 -19.79 21.88 48.25
C GLY A 13 -19.95 21.61 46.75
N ALA A 14 -21.20 21.54 46.26
CA ALA A 14 -21.49 21.39 44.84
C ALA A 14 -21.01 22.61 44.04
N ALA A 15 -21.22 23.82 44.56
CA ALA A 15 -20.72 25.05 43.94
C ALA A 15 -19.18 25.08 43.88
N LEU A 16 -18.51 24.64 44.95
CA LEU A 16 -17.05 24.58 45.01
C LEU A 16 -16.48 23.54 44.03
N LEU A 17 -17.10 22.36 43.91
CA LEU A 17 -16.75 21.36 42.91
C LEU A 17 -16.97 21.85 41.47
N LEU A 18 -18.06 22.60 41.21
CA LEU A 18 -18.33 23.18 39.91
C LEU A 18 -17.29 24.24 39.53
N ILE A 19 -16.92 25.11 40.48
CA ILE A 19 -15.84 26.10 40.29
C ILE A 19 -14.51 25.40 40.02
N LEU A 20 -14.20 24.34 40.75
CA LEU A 20 -12.97 23.56 40.57
C LEU A 20 -12.94 22.87 39.20
N PHE A 21 -14.06 22.29 38.76
CA PHE A 21 -14.21 21.69 37.43
C PHE A 21 -14.01 22.71 36.31
N ILE A 22 -14.60 23.91 36.44
CA ILE A 22 -14.43 25.00 35.47
C ILE A 22 -12.97 25.45 35.42
N ARG A 23 -12.32 25.66 36.57
CA ARG A 23 -10.90 26.02 36.65
C ARG A 23 -9.99 24.98 36.03
N ILE A 24 -10.19 23.69 36.33
CA ILE A 24 -9.42 22.59 35.72
C ILE A 24 -9.62 22.56 34.21
N ARG A 25 -10.85 22.77 33.73
CA ARG A 25 -11.13 22.82 32.30
C ARG A 25 -10.47 24.02 31.62
N ASP A 26 -10.45 25.19 32.24
CA ASP A 26 -9.84 26.39 31.67
C ASP A 26 -8.31 26.33 31.69
N THR A 27 -7.69 25.84 32.77
CA THR A 27 -6.25 25.56 32.78
C THR A 27 -5.89 24.46 31.77
N GLY A 28 -6.77 23.46 31.60
CA GLY A 28 -6.64 22.45 30.55
C GLY A 28 -6.77 22.98 29.13
N LYS A 29 -7.43 24.13 28.92
CA LYS A 29 -7.49 24.80 27.61
C LYS A 29 -6.19 25.51 27.26
N GLU A 30 -5.50 26.11 28.24
CA GLU A 30 -4.19 26.74 28.01
C GLU A 30 -3.10 25.71 27.67
N LEU A 31 -3.21 24.49 28.22
CA LEU A 31 -2.34 23.36 27.88
C LEU A 31 -2.67 22.72 26.52
N ARG A 32 -3.84 23.03 25.93
CA ARG A 32 -4.23 22.51 24.62
C ARG A 32 -3.64 23.38 23.53
N LEU A 33 -2.67 22.80 22.82
CA LEU A 33 -2.07 23.37 21.61
C LEU A 33 -3.06 23.49 20.43
N ASP A 34 -4.32 23.11 20.61
CA ASP A 34 -5.39 23.13 19.60
C ASP A 34 -5.56 24.52 18.94
N GLN A 35 -5.31 25.60 19.67
CA GLN A 35 -5.38 26.97 19.11
C GLN A 35 -4.23 27.29 18.15
N HIS A 36 -3.08 26.63 18.33
CA HIS A 36 -1.88 26.82 17.50
C HIS A 36 -1.70 25.72 16.46
N ARG A 37 -2.57 24.71 16.45
CA ARG A 37 -2.50 23.58 15.53
C ARG A 37 -3.42 23.86 14.34
N SER A 38 -2.86 23.81 13.13
CA SER A 38 -3.67 23.83 11.92
C SER A 38 -4.63 22.64 11.93
N LYS A 39 -5.83 22.83 11.40
CA LYS A 39 -6.82 21.76 11.17
C LYS A 39 -6.60 21.04 9.83
N GLU A 40 -5.70 21.55 9.01
CA GLU A 40 -5.34 20.93 7.75
C GLU A 40 -4.61 19.61 8.02
N MET A 41 -4.90 18.60 7.21
CA MET A 41 -4.23 17.31 7.28
C MET A 41 -2.78 17.47 6.81
N GLY A 42 -1.83 17.05 7.65
CA GLY A 42 -0.44 16.94 7.26
C GLY A 42 -0.20 15.74 6.34
N PHE A 43 0.99 15.65 5.76
CA PHE A 43 1.37 14.52 4.90
C PHE A 43 1.24 13.16 5.59
N ALA A 44 1.69 13.06 6.85
CA ALA A 44 1.53 11.86 7.66
C ALA A 44 0.05 11.49 7.88
N ASP A 45 -0.84 12.48 8.05
CA ASP A 45 -2.26 12.21 8.25
C ASP A 45 -2.90 11.52 7.03
N LEU A 46 -2.39 11.79 5.82
CA LEU A 46 -2.82 11.17 4.56
C LEU A 46 -2.32 9.74 4.35
N LEU A 47 -1.21 9.34 5.01
CA LEU A 47 -0.68 7.99 4.89
C LEU A 47 -1.60 7.00 5.60
N VAL A 48 -1.84 5.82 5.04
CA VAL A 48 -2.81 4.87 5.62
C VAL A 48 -2.19 4.00 6.71
N TYR A 49 -0.86 3.85 6.79
CA TYR A 49 -0.19 2.90 7.67
C TYR A 49 -0.33 3.26 9.15
N ALA A 50 -0.90 2.37 9.97
CA ALA A 50 -1.13 2.62 11.39
C ALA A 50 -0.14 1.88 12.29
N ALA A 51 -0.03 0.55 12.16
CA ALA A 51 0.79 -0.26 13.05
C ALA A 51 1.24 -1.58 12.41
N VAL A 52 2.37 -2.14 12.86
CA VAL A 52 2.73 -3.53 12.60
C VAL A 52 2.02 -4.38 13.65
N VAL A 53 1.14 -5.28 13.22
CA VAL A 53 0.32 -6.11 14.12
C VAL A 53 0.82 -7.54 14.23
N GLU A 54 1.56 -8.00 13.22
CA GLU A 54 2.26 -9.29 13.18
C GLU A 54 3.50 -9.14 12.31
N ASP A 55 4.47 -10.05 12.42
CA ASP A 55 5.62 -10.15 11.52
C ASP A 55 5.21 -10.15 10.03
N GLY A 56 5.52 -9.04 9.35
CA GLY A 56 5.18 -8.80 7.95
C GLY A 56 3.71 -8.45 7.68
N VAL A 57 2.92 -8.05 8.69
CA VAL A 57 1.52 -7.58 8.53
C VAL A 57 1.34 -6.20 9.13
N ILE A 58 0.90 -5.26 8.30
CA ILE A 58 0.59 -3.89 8.68
C ILE A 58 -0.91 -3.65 8.64
N VAL A 59 -1.45 -3.03 9.69
CA VAL A 59 -2.82 -2.53 9.72
C VAL A 59 -2.86 -1.07 9.29
N GLY A 60 -3.86 -0.71 8.49
CA GLY A 60 -4.15 0.64 8.06
C GLY A 60 -5.12 1.37 9.00
N LYS A 61 -5.11 2.70 8.98
CA LYS A 61 -6.05 3.57 9.73
C LYS A 61 -7.52 3.35 9.36
N ASN A 62 -7.77 2.83 8.16
CA ASN A 62 -9.10 2.43 7.68
C ASN A 62 -9.48 0.98 8.07
N GLY A 63 -8.63 0.27 8.82
CA GLY A 63 -8.84 -1.13 9.20
C GLY A 63 -8.44 -2.17 8.15
N SER A 64 -7.78 -1.77 7.05
CA SER A 64 -7.24 -2.73 6.08
C SER A 64 -6.01 -3.45 6.63
N LEU A 65 -5.83 -4.71 6.27
CA LEU A 65 -4.61 -5.46 6.52
C LEU A 65 -3.78 -5.51 5.23
N MET A 66 -2.48 -5.30 5.34
CA MET A 66 -1.58 -5.27 4.19
C MET A 66 -0.34 -6.10 4.49
N ALA A 67 0.16 -6.76 3.45
CA ALA A 67 1.43 -7.43 3.51
C ALA A 67 2.05 -7.59 2.12
N ALA A 68 3.37 -7.75 2.05
CA ALA A 68 4.10 -7.68 0.79
C ALA A 68 5.14 -8.78 0.61
N TRP A 69 5.52 -9.02 -0.64
CA TRP A 69 6.56 -9.94 -1.05
C TRP A 69 7.41 -9.30 -2.14
N ILE A 70 8.72 -9.51 -2.08
CA ILE A 70 9.56 -9.39 -3.28
C ILE A 70 9.29 -10.63 -4.12
N PHE A 71 9.13 -10.45 -5.43
CA PHE A 71 9.01 -11.58 -6.35
C PHE A 71 10.00 -11.46 -7.50
N CYS A 72 10.51 -12.61 -7.93
CA CYS A 72 11.34 -12.75 -9.12
C CYS A 72 10.72 -13.84 -10.00
N GLY A 73 10.56 -13.54 -11.29
CA GLY A 73 10.11 -14.49 -12.29
C GLY A 73 11.24 -14.90 -13.23
N ASP A 74 10.95 -15.89 -14.06
CA ASP A 74 11.85 -16.29 -15.14
C ASP A 74 12.03 -15.14 -16.15
N ASP A 75 13.12 -15.19 -16.91
CA ASP A 75 13.42 -14.19 -17.93
C ASP A 75 12.34 -14.18 -19.03
N THR A 76 11.52 -13.13 -19.01
CA THR A 76 10.44 -12.94 -19.97
C THR A 76 10.96 -12.49 -21.34
N ALA A 77 12.17 -11.94 -21.44
CA ALA A 77 12.77 -11.53 -22.72
C ALA A 77 13.11 -12.74 -23.60
N SER A 78 13.44 -13.87 -22.97
CA SER A 78 13.76 -15.14 -23.65
C SER A 78 12.57 -16.10 -23.78
N SER A 79 11.39 -15.70 -23.28
CA SER A 79 10.20 -16.57 -23.23
C SER A 79 9.38 -16.54 -24.53
N THR A 80 8.94 -17.71 -24.98
CA THR A 80 8.01 -17.83 -26.11
C THR A 80 6.63 -17.24 -25.77
N GLU A 81 5.82 -16.92 -26.79
CA GLU A 81 4.44 -16.46 -26.58
C GLU A 81 3.59 -17.48 -25.80
N ILE A 82 3.77 -18.76 -26.08
CA ILE A 82 3.05 -19.85 -25.40
C ILE A 82 3.42 -19.90 -23.91
N GLU A 83 4.69 -19.71 -23.57
CA GLU A 83 5.15 -19.67 -22.18
C GLU A 83 4.59 -18.45 -21.45
N ARG A 84 4.62 -17.27 -22.09
CA ARG A 84 4.02 -16.04 -21.54
C ARG A 84 2.52 -16.21 -21.27
N GLU A 85 1.80 -16.85 -22.19
CA GLU A 85 0.36 -17.12 -22.01
C GLU A 85 0.11 -18.12 -20.86
N ARG A 86 0.93 -19.16 -20.73
CA ARG A 86 0.83 -20.13 -19.61
C ARG A 86 1.08 -19.45 -18.26
N VAL A 87 2.06 -18.55 -18.20
CA VAL A 87 2.34 -17.74 -17.01
C VAL A 87 1.14 -16.86 -16.68
N SER A 88 0.61 -16.13 -17.66
CA SER A 88 -0.60 -15.30 -17.53
C SER A 88 -1.79 -16.11 -17.00
N PHE A 89 -2.04 -17.30 -17.56
CA PHE A 89 -3.10 -18.21 -17.13
C PHE A 89 -2.94 -18.64 -15.67
N ARG A 90 -1.73 -19.01 -15.24
CA ARG A 90 -1.46 -19.40 -13.84
C ARG A 90 -1.63 -18.25 -12.87
N ILE A 91 -1.20 -17.05 -13.25
CA ILE A 91 -1.41 -15.83 -12.45
C ILE A 91 -2.91 -15.57 -12.30
N ASN A 92 -3.67 -15.64 -13.39
CA ASN A 92 -5.12 -15.46 -13.35
C ASN A 92 -5.77 -16.51 -12.42
N GLN A 93 -5.42 -17.79 -12.56
CA GLN A 93 -5.93 -18.85 -11.69
C GLN A 93 -5.60 -18.58 -10.21
N ALA A 94 -4.38 -18.10 -9.91
CA ALA A 94 -3.94 -17.78 -8.55
C ALA A 94 -4.72 -16.61 -7.92
N LEU A 95 -5.08 -15.62 -8.74
CA LEU A 95 -5.75 -14.39 -8.32
C LEU A 95 -7.28 -14.45 -8.39
N SER A 96 -7.86 -15.37 -9.19
CA SER A 96 -9.30 -15.48 -9.47
C SER A 96 -10.20 -15.66 -8.24
N ARG A 97 -9.65 -16.11 -7.12
CA ARG A 97 -10.37 -16.29 -5.85
C ARG A 97 -10.49 -15.02 -5.02
N LEU A 98 -9.68 -14.01 -5.32
CA LEU A 98 -9.75 -12.73 -4.63
C LEU A 98 -10.96 -11.97 -5.17
N GLY A 99 -11.88 -11.64 -4.26
CA GLY A 99 -13.11 -10.94 -4.55
C GLY A 99 -13.18 -9.58 -3.88
N ASN A 100 -14.39 -9.15 -3.58
CA ASN A 100 -14.64 -7.88 -2.90
C ASN A 100 -13.80 -7.68 -1.63
N GLY A 101 -13.25 -6.46 -1.48
CA GLY A 101 -12.39 -6.09 -0.35
C GLY A 101 -10.91 -6.44 -0.53
N TRP A 102 -10.55 -7.23 -1.53
CA TRP A 102 -9.15 -7.52 -1.85
C TRP A 102 -8.59 -6.55 -2.89
N MET A 103 -7.30 -6.31 -2.79
CA MET A 103 -6.55 -5.46 -3.70
C MET A 103 -5.11 -5.96 -3.76
N ILE A 104 -4.52 -5.94 -4.96
CA ILE A 104 -3.07 -6.08 -5.12
C ILE A 104 -2.46 -4.78 -5.63
N HIS A 105 -1.28 -4.47 -5.13
CA HIS A 105 -0.37 -3.49 -5.71
C HIS A 105 0.85 -4.23 -6.24
N VAL A 106 1.19 -4.01 -7.50
CA VAL A 106 2.42 -4.50 -8.09
C VAL A 106 3.28 -3.28 -8.38
N ASP A 107 4.41 -3.19 -7.69
CA ASP A 107 5.39 -2.14 -7.85
C ASP A 107 6.61 -2.70 -8.58
N ALA A 108 6.98 -2.06 -9.69
CA ALA A 108 8.25 -2.24 -10.36
C ALA A 108 9.13 -1.04 -10.05
N ILE A 109 10.22 -1.29 -9.32
CA ILE A 109 11.16 -0.25 -8.90
C ILE A 109 12.41 -0.44 -9.72
N ARG A 110 12.86 0.63 -10.37
CA ARG A 110 14.15 0.66 -11.03
C ARG A 110 15.07 1.56 -10.23
N LYS A 111 16.16 1.00 -9.71
CA LYS A 111 17.15 1.73 -8.92
C LYS A 111 18.54 1.58 -9.52
N PRO A 112 19.46 2.51 -9.23
CA PRO A 112 20.85 2.37 -9.68
C PRO A 112 21.42 1.06 -9.16
N ALA A 113 21.99 0.26 -10.06
CA ALA A 113 22.69 -0.96 -9.67
C ALA A 113 23.89 -0.59 -8.80
N GLN A 114 24.22 -1.44 -7.82
CA GLN A 114 25.46 -1.26 -7.08
C GLN A 114 26.65 -1.37 -8.03
N GLY A 115 27.63 -0.48 -7.86
CA GLY A 115 28.86 -0.50 -8.64
C GLY A 115 29.61 -1.83 -8.50
N TYR A 116 30.49 -2.12 -9.46
CA TYR A 116 31.40 -3.26 -9.33
C TYR A 116 32.33 -3.06 -8.14
N SER A 117 32.62 -4.14 -7.39
CA SER A 117 33.52 -4.07 -6.23
C SER A 117 34.90 -3.53 -6.61
N ASP A 118 35.50 -2.73 -5.72
CA ASP A 118 36.87 -2.23 -5.89
C ASP A 118 37.83 -3.41 -6.08
N LYS A 119 38.84 -3.22 -6.94
CA LYS A 119 39.91 -4.17 -7.18
C LYS A 119 40.59 -4.63 -5.90
N ALA A 120 40.69 -3.76 -4.88
CA ALA A 120 41.26 -4.12 -3.58
C ALA A 120 40.50 -5.24 -2.86
N HIS A 121 39.21 -5.42 -3.15
CA HIS A 121 38.36 -6.46 -2.57
C HIS A 121 38.28 -7.73 -3.43
N SER A 122 38.79 -7.71 -4.66
CA SER A 122 38.86 -8.86 -5.55
C SER A 122 40.17 -9.62 -5.34
N ASN A 123 40.11 -10.78 -4.66
CA ASN A 123 41.27 -11.67 -4.51
C ASN A 123 41.07 -12.98 -5.29
N TYR A 124 41.66 -13.06 -6.48
CA TYR A 124 41.61 -14.25 -7.33
C TYR A 124 43.01 -14.86 -7.44
N PRO A 125 43.24 -16.07 -6.86
CA PRO A 125 44.56 -16.68 -6.83
C PRO A 125 45.04 -17.20 -8.20
N ASP A 126 44.11 -17.48 -9.11
CA ASP A 126 44.38 -17.95 -10.47
C ASP A 126 44.38 -16.78 -11.49
N PRO A 127 45.37 -16.69 -12.39
CA PRO A 127 45.45 -15.62 -13.39
C PRO A 127 44.28 -15.59 -14.38
N VAL A 128 43.66 -16.74 -14.69
CA VAL A 128 42.52 -16.81 -15.62
C VAL A 128 41.29 -16.18 -14.99
N THR A 129 40.96 -16.54 -13.75
CA THR A 129 39.84 -15.94 -13.01
C THR A 129 40.08 -14.45 -12.75
N ALA A 130 41.32 -14.05 -12.47
CA ALA A 130 41.68 -12.64 -12.35
C ALA A 130 41.45 -11.87 -13.68
N ALA A 131 41.79 -12.47 -14.82
CA ALA A 131 41.53 -11.88 -16.13
C ALA A 131 40.02 -11.78 -16.43
N ILE A 132 39.23 -12.81 -16.07
CA ILE A 132 37.77 -12.79 -16.22
C ILE A 132 37.14 -11.68 -15.37
N ASP A 133 37.55 -11.53 -14.10
CA ASP A 133 37.08 -10.45 -13.22
C ASP A 133 37.44 -9.07 -13.80
N MET A 134 38.65 -8.92 -14.34
CA MET A 134 39.10 -7.68 -14.95
C MET A 134 38.25 -7.30 -16.17
N GLU A 135 37.93 -8.25 -17.05
CA GLU A 135 37.03 -8.00 -18.19
C GLU A 135 35.61 -7.63 -17.73
N ARG A 136 35.08 -8.32 -16.71
CA ARG A 136 33.76 -7.99 -16.15
C ARG A 136 33.73 -6.59 -15.55
N ARG A 137 34.76 -6.21 -14.80
CA ARG A 137 34.92 -4.85 -14.24
C ARG A 137 34.98 -3.81 -15.37
N ASN A 138 35.85 -4.02 -16.36
CA ASN A 138 35.99 -3.11 -17.50
C ASN A 138 34.65 -2.92 -18.24
N LEU A 139 33.90 -4.00 -18.45
CA LEU A 139 32.58 -3.94 -19.09
C LEU A 139 31.58 -3.14 -18.24
N PHE A 140 31.52 -3.39 -16.93
CA PHE A 140 30.63 -2.68 -16.02
C PHE A 140 30.93 -1.19 -15.97
N GLU A 141 32.21 -0.82 -15.83
CA GLU A 141 32.67 0.57 -15.77
C GLU A 141 32.46 1.31 -17.11
N ARG A 142 32.53 0.61 -18.24
CA ARG A 142 32.31 1.19 -19.58
C ARG A 142 30.85 1.52 -19.85
N ILE A 143 29.91 0.70 -19.38
CA ILE A 143 28.47 0.91 -19.60
C ILE A 143 27.96 2.15 -18.82
N GLY A 144 28.65 2.52 -17.73
CA GLY A 144 28.34 3.70 -16.94
C GLY A 144 27.17 3.47 -16.00
N ALA A 145 26.02 4.10 -16.26
CA ALA A 145 24.85 4.02 -15.39
C ALA A 145 24.07 2.72 -15.63
N LEU A 146 24.21 1.78 -14.71
CA LEU A 146 23.44 0.53 -14.69
C LEU A 146 22.28 0.63 -13.70
N TYR A 147 21.20 -0.07 -14.01
CA TYR A 147 19.99 -0.10 -13.19
C TYR A 147 19.57 -1.53 -12.94
N GLU A 148 19.05 -1.79 -11.75
CA GLU A 148 18.41 -3.05 -11.38
C GLU A 148 16.92 -2.83 -11.14
N SER A 149 16.12 -3.80 -11.59
CA SER A 149 14.67 -3.81 -11.36
C SER A 149 14.35 -4.75 -10.20
N CYS A 150 13.57 -4.25 -9.24
CA CYS A 150 13.01 -5.05 -8.15
C CYS A 150 11.49 -5.00 -8.27
N PHE A 151 10.84 -6.16 -8.12
CA PHE A 151 9.39 -6.26 -8.18
C PHE A 151 8.83 -6.64 -6.82
N ILE A 152 7.87 -5.86 -6.35
CA ILE A 152 7.19 -6.09 -5.08
C ILE A 152 5.70 -6.20 -5.35
N VAL A 153 5.09 -7.24 -4.78
CA VAL A 153 3.64 -7.40 -4.77
C VAL A 153 3.14 -7.21 -3.35
N SER A 154 2.17 -6.32 -3.16
CA SER A 154 1.48 -6.10 -1.90
C SER A 154 0.04 -6.57 -2.00
N LEU A 155 -0.40 -7.40 -1.06
CA LEU A 155 -1.78 -7.84 -0.91
C LEU A 155 -2.43 -7.06 0.22
N THR A 156 -3.56 -6.41 -0.08
CA THR A 156 -4.34 -5.64 0.88
C THR A 156 -5.74 -6.22 0.98
N TYR A 157 -6.21 -6.41 2.21
CA TYR A 157 -7.57 -6.84 2.54
C TYR A 157 -8.27 -5.79 3.38
N LEU A 158 -9.34 -5.22 2.83
CA LEU A 158 -10.27 -4.38 3.56
C LEU A 158 -11.48 -5.24 3.99
N PRO A 159 -11.65 -5.54 5.29
CA PRO A 159 -12.81 -6.29 5.73
C PRO A 159 -14.11 -5.55 5.39
N PRO A 160 -15.17 -6.26 4.96
CA PRO A 160 -16.45 -5.62 4.66
C PRO A 160 -17.00 -4.90 5.89
N MET A 161 -17.71 -3.80 5.65
CA MET A 161 -18.26 -2.98 6.74
C MET A 161 -19.12 -3.82 7.68
N LEU A 162 -19.11 -3.49 8.97
CA LEU A 162 -19.88 -4.19 10.01
C LEU A 162 -21.36 -4.37 9.63
N ALA A 163 -21.95 -3.44 8.89
CA ALA A 163 -23.33 -3.53 8.40
C ALA A 163 -23.55 -4.66 7.38
N GLN A 164 -22.61 -4.88 6.46
CA GLN A 164 -22.67 -5.99 5.49
C GLN A 164 -22.45 -7.33 6.19
N ARG A 165 -21.55 -7.38 7.20
CA ARG A 165 -21.34 -8.60 8.00
C ARG A 165 -22.56 -8.98 8.84
N LYS A 166 -23.21 -8.02 9.50
CA LYS A 166 -24.46 -8.28 10.26
C LYS A 166 -25.59 -8.81 9.38
N PHE A 167 -25.68 -8.39 8.12
CA PHE A 167 -26.66 -8.92 7.18
C PHE A 167 -26.38 -10.38 6.81
N VAL A 168 -25.10 -10.72 6.64
CA VAL A 168 -24.65 -12.10 6.40
C VAL A 168 -24.89 -12.97 7.66
N GLU A 169 -24.49 -12.52 8.84
CA GLU A 169 -24.74 -13.20 10.12
C GLU A 169 -26.25 -13.37 10.42
N LEU A 170 -27.12 -12.46 9.95
CA LEU A 170 -28.58 -12.61 10.10
C LEU A 170 -29.16 -13.67 9.13
N MET A 171 -28.49 -13.93 8.00
CA MET A 171 -28.89 -14.94 7.02
C MET A 171 -28.39 -16.35 7.38
N PHE A 172 -27.42 -16.44 8.29
CA PHE A 172 -26.86 -17.69 8.81
C PHE A 172 -27.13 -17.77 10.32
N ASP A 173 -28.15 -18.54 10.71
CA ASP A 173 -28.49 -18.79 12.12
C ASP A 173 -27.39 -19.67 12.76
N ASP A 174 -26.30 -19.05 13.21
CA ASP A 174 -25.31 -19.70 14.07
C ASP A 174 -25.67 -19.44 15.54
N GLU A 175 -25.99 -20.50 16.30
CA GLU A 175 -26.28 -20.45 17.75
C GLU A 175 -25.06 -20.10 18.63
N ALA A 176 -23.93 -19.70 18.02
CA ALA A 176 -22.71 -19.35 18.73
C ALA A 176 -22.82 -17.95 19.38
N GLN A 177 -22.42 -17.83 20.65
CA GLN A 177 -22.29 -16.53 21.31
C GLN A 177 -21.43 -15.58 20.49
N ALA A 178 -21.94 -14.37 20.24
CA ALA A 178 -21.23 -13.36 19.47
C ALA A 178 -19.83 -13.11 20.10
N PRO A 179 -18.73 -13.36 19.38
CA PRO A 179 -17.38 -13.32 19.95
C PRO A 179 -17.06 -11.92 20.50
N ASP A 180 -16.19 -11.86 21.51
CA ASP A 180 -15.65 -10.60 22.04
C ASP A 180 -14.89 -9.82 20.96
N GLN A 181 -14.78 -8.48 21.08
CA GLN A 181 -14.12 -7.63 20.09
C GLN A 181 -12.67 -8.07 19.83
N LYS A 182 -11.96 -8.50 20.87
CA LYS A 182 -10.58 -9.01 20.74
C LYS A 182 -10.52 -10.30 19.91
N ALA A 183 -11.41 -11.23 20.21
CA ALA A 183 -11.51 -12.50 19.46
C ALA A 183 -11.83 -12.27 17.98
N ARG A 184 -12.67 -11.27 17.67
CA ARG A 184 -12.98 -10.88 16.28
C ARG A 184 -11.75 -10.35 15.54
N THR A 185 -10.99 -9.44 16.16
CA THR A 185 -9.78 -8.90 15.54
C THR A 185 -8.74 -9.99 15.32
N GLN A 186 -8.59 -10.90 16.28
CA GLN A 186 -7.68 -12.03 16.14
C GLN A 186 -8.11 -12.97 15.01
N GLY A 187 -9.40 -13.34 14.92
CA GLY A 187 -9.91 -14.17 13.82
C GLY A 187 -9.75 -13.52 12.45
N LEU A 188 -9.87 -12.20 12.36
CA LEU A 188 -9.59 -11.44 11.12
C LEU A 188 -8.12 -11.53 10.71
N LEU A 189 -7.21 -11.40 11.69
CA LEU A 189 -5.77 -11.51 11.46
C LEU A 189 -5.38 -12.93 11.02
N GLU A 190 -5.91 -13.95 11.70
CA GLU A 190 -5.69 -15.36 11.35
C GLU A 190 -6.22 -15.68 9.94
N TYR A 191 -7.40 -15.15 9.57
CA TYR A 191 -7.93 -15.25 8.22
C TYR A 191 -6.98 -14.63 7.20
N PHE A 192 -6.50 -13.40 7.46
CA PHE A 192 -5.60 -12.72 6.54
C PHE A 192 -4.25 -13.44 6.39
N GLN A 193 -3.68 -13.94 7.49
CA GLN A 193 -2.44 -14.73 7.45
C GLN A 193 -2.60 -16.01 6.63
N ARG A 194 -3.73 -16.71 6.80
CA ARG A 194 -4.06 -17.90 6.00
C ARG A 194 -4.16 -17.56 4.51
N GLU A 195 -4.81 -16.46 4.17
CA GLU A 195 -4.91 -16.02 2.78
C GLU A 195 -3.57 -15.55 2.21
N CYS A 196 -2.68 -15.00 3.02
CA CYS A 196 -1.30 -14.71 2.61
C CYS A 196 -0.52 -15.99 2.30
N ALA A 197 -0.62 -17.02 3.15
CA ALA A 197 0.02 -18.32 2.90
C ALA A 197 -0.54 -18.99 1.63
N ASN A 198 -1.87 -18.92 1.45
CA ASN A 198 -2.54 -19.42 0.26
C ASN A 198 -2.11 -18.65 -1.02
N PHE A 199 -1.96 -17.34 -0.93
CA PHE A 199 -1.48 -16.48 -2.02
C PHE A 199 -0.05 -16.87 -2.44
N GLU A 200 0.84 -17.01 -1.45
CA GLU A 200 2.23 -17.42 -1.68
C GLU A 200 2.30 -18.80 -2.32
N SER A 201 1.58 -19.79 -1.79
CA SER A 201 1.55 -21.15 -2.33
C SER A 201 1.01 -21.24 -3.76
N ARG A 202 0.08 -20.36 -4.16
CA ARG A 202 -0.46 -20.37 -5.53
C ARG A 202 0.54 -19.77 -6.51
N LEU A 203 1.17 -18.65 -6.14
CA LEU A 203 2.10 -17.95 -7.00
C LEU A 203 3.51 -18.56 -7.02
N SER A 204 3.87 -19.38 -6.03
CA SER A 204 5.17 -20.07 -5.97
C SER A 204 5.41 -21.05 -7.13
N SER A 205 4.35 -21.39 -7.88
CA SER A 205 4.44 -22.20 -9.10
C SER A 205 4.97 -21.45 -10.33
N VAL A 206 5.07 -20.12 -10.23
CA VAL A 206 5.48 -19.21 -11.33
C VAL A 206 6.60 -18.27 -10.87
N PHE A 207 6.57 -17.83 -9.61
CA PHE A 207 7.49 -16.84 -9.09
C PHE A 207 8.23 -17.36 -7.85
N HIS A 208 9.48 -16.95 -7.72
CA HIS A 208 10.17 -17.00 -6.44
C HIS A 208 9.70 -15.82 -5.58
N LEU A 209 8.95 -16.12 -4.53
CA LEU A 209 8.42 -15.11 -3.60
C LEU A 209 9.22 -15.12 -2.31
N SER A 210 9.56 -13.93 -1.83
CA SER A 210 10.17 -13.72 -0.52
C SER A 210 9.33 -12.72 0.26
N ARG A 211 8.75 -13.18 1.37
CA ARG A 211 7.91 -12.36 2.23
C ARG A 211 8.73 -11.25 2.88
N LEU A 212 8.23 -10.01 2.82
CA LEU A 212 8.82 -8.90 3.55
C LEU A 212 8.47 -9.01 5.04
N LYS A 213 9.48 -9.29 5.85
CA LYS A 213 9.37 -9.61 7.29
C LYS A 213 10.45 -8.89 8.09
N SER A 214 10.34 -9.01 9.41
CA SER A 214 11.38 -8.58 10.33
C SER A 214 12.57 -9.56 10.31
N ARG A 215 13.79 -9.01 10.21
CA ARG A 215 15.06 -9.73 10.28
C ARG A 215 15.83 -9.30 11.53
N LYS A 216 16.26 -10.27 12.34
CA LYS A 216 17.11 -10.01 13.50
C LYS A 216 18.58 -10.03 13.07
N LEU A 217 19.29 -8.95 13.36
CA LEU A 217 20.72 -8.79 13.12
C LEU A 217 21.43 -8.65 14.46
N VAL A 218 22.53 -9.38 14.62
CA VAL A 218 23.39 -9.32 15.81
C VAL A 218 24.58 -8.45 15.44
N ASN A 219 24.74 -7.34 16.15
CA ASN A 219 25.89 -6.45 15.98
C ASN A 219 27.16 -7.06 16.59
N GLU A 220 28.31 -6.48 16.25
CA GLU A 220 29.61 -6.86 16.81
C GLU A 220 29.64 -6.79 18.35
N ASP A 221 28.87 -5.87 18.94
CA ASP A 221 28.70 -5.71 20.40
C ASP A 221 27.74 -6.72 21.04
N ASN A 222 27.32 -7.77 20.33
CA ASN A 222 26.29 -8.76 20.73
C ASN A 222 24.89 -8.17 20.96
N THR A 223 24.64 -6.90 20.67
CA THR A 223 23.29 -6.32 20.71
C THR A 223 22.47 -6.80 19.51
N THR A 224 21.20 -7.16 19.73
CA THR A 224 20.29 -7.57 18.66
C THR A 224 19.40 -6.40 18.23
N ILE A 225 19.42 -6.08 16.94
CA ILE A 225 18.53 -5.08 16.30
C ILE A 225 17.61 -5.81 15.32
N THR A 226 16.33 -5.49 15.36
CA THR A 226 15.35 -6.02 14.41
C THR A 226 15.14 -5.01 13.31
N HIS A 227 15.55 -5.34 12.09
CA HIS A 227 15.20 -4.57 10.90
C HIS A 227 13.90 -5.11 10.30
N ASP A 228 13.09 -4.26 9.68
CA ASP A 228 11.85 -4.67 9.02
C ASP A 228 11.87 -4.29 7.54
N ASP A 229 11.90 -5.31 6.68
CA ASP A 229 11.97 -5.12 5.23
C ASP A 229 10.70 -4.46 4.68
N PHE A 230 9.54 -4.70 5.31
CA PHE A 230 8.28 -4.14 4.85
C PHE A 230 8.21 -2.65 5.16
N LEU A 231 8.67 -2.22 6.33
CA LEU A 231 8.82 -0.80 6.65
C LEU A 231 9.83 -0.10 5.75
N GLN A 232 10.97 -0.73 5.45
CA GLN A 232 11.93 -0.19 4.48
C GLN A 232 11.27 0.00 3.10
N TRP A 233 10.50 -0.99 2.66
CA TRP A 233 9.76 -0.88 1.39
C TRP A 233 8.75 0.27 1.39
N LEU A 234 7.96 0.41 2.47
CA LEU A 234 7.00 1.51 2.59
C LEU A 234 7.71 2.88 2.66
N GLN A 235 8.85 2.96 3.33
CA GLN A 235 9.67 4.18 3.39
C GLN A 235 10.11 4.60 1.99
N LEU A 236 10.59 3.65 1.18
CA LEU A 236 10.94 3.88 -0.21
C LEU A 236 9.73 4.38 -1.02
N CYS A 237 8.55 3.76 -0.84
CA CYS A 237 7.33 4.18 -1.54
C CYS A 237 6.90 5.61 -1.21
N VAL A 238 7.03 6.00 0.06
CA VAL A 238 6.53 7.29 0.59
C VAL A 238 7.54 8.41 0.35
N THR A 239 8.82 8.15 0.56
CA THR A 239 9.87 9.20 0.59
C THR A 239 10.87 9.12 -0.55
N GLY A 240 10.98 7.97 -1.22
CA GLY A 240 12.03 7.68 -2.20
C GLY A 240 13.38 7.30 -1.58
N LEU A 241 13.44 7.10 -0.26
CA LEU A 241 14.67 6.69 0.44
C LEU A 241 14.72 5.18 0.61
N ASP A 242 15.76 4.53 0.08
CA ASP A 242 16.04 3.10 0.26
C ASP A 242 17.13 2.91 1.32
N HIS A 243 16.73 2.76 2.58
CA HIS A 243 17.64 2.43 3.68
C HIS A 243 16.99 1.46 4.67
N PRO A 244 17.80 0.67 5.40
CA PRO A 244 17.27 -0.23 6.42
C PRO A 244 16.43 0.51 7.45
N MET A 245 15.27 -0.06 7.81
CA MET A 245 14.38 0.46 8.84
C MET A 245 14.41 -0.46 10.05
N VAL A 246 14.65 0.11 11.23
CA VAL A 246 14.58 -0.63 12.50
C VAL A 246 13.12 -0.71 12.94
N LEU A 247 12.65 -1.89 13.32
CA LEU A 247 11.33 -2.07 13.89
C LEU A 247 11.26 -1.36 15.26
N PRO A 248 10.39 -0.36 15.44
CA PRO A 248 10.24 0.29 16.73
C PRO A 248 9.73 -0.68 17.80
N ALA A 249 10.15 -0.49 19.05
CA ALA A 249 9.69 -1.32 20.17
C ALA A 249 8.16 -1.33 20.31
N ASN A 250 7.53 -0.18 20.05
CA ASN A 250 6.09 -0.04 19.92
C ASN A 250 5.77 0.33 18.46
N PRO A 251 5.42 -0.64 17.59
CA PRO A 251 5.25 -0.39 16.16
C PRO A 251 3.88 0.22 15.85
N MET A 252 3.59 1.37 16.44
CA MET A 252 2.39 2.19 16.21
C MET A 252 2.76 3.56 15.68
N TYR A 253 1.78 4.26 15.09
CA TYR A 253 1.96 5.58 14.47
C TYR A 253 2.97 5.53 13.31
N LEU A 254 2.90 4.46 12.51
CA LEU A 254 3.79 4.27 11.36
C LEU A 254 3.66 5.38 10.32
N ASP A 255 2.50 5.99 10.20
CA ASP A 255 2.26 7.17 9.39
C ASP A 255 3.22 8.33 9.75
N THR A 256 3.44 8.58 11.03
CA THR A 256 4.39 9.61 11.47
C THR A 256 5.85 9.20 11.23
N LEU A 257 6.17 7.92 11.39
CA LEU A 257 7.51 7.38 11.14
C LEU A 257 7.87 7.45 9.65
N LEU A 258 6.95 7.01 8.78
CA LEU A 258 7.13 6.95 7.33
C LEU A 258 6.97 8.34 6.68
N GLY A 259 6.13 9.19 7.26
CA GLY A 259 5.88 10.56 6.82
C GLY A 259 6.94 11.57 7.25
N GLY A 260 8.12 11.12 7.68
CA GLY A 260 9.19 11.96 8.25
C GLY A 260 9.91 12.89 7.26
N GLN A 261 9.37 13.12 6.06
CA GLN A 261 9.91 14.04 5.06
C GLN A 261 8.91 15.17 4.79
N GLU A 262 9.44 16.38 4.58
CA GLU A 262 8.64 17.53 4.18
C GLU A 262 7.99 17.27 2.81
N MET A 263 6.68 17.49 2.72
CA MET A 263 5.94 17.40 1.46
C MET A 263 5.51 18.80 1.03
N TRP A 264 5.91 19.18 -0.17
CA TRP A 264 5.53 20.41 -0.82
C TRP A 264 4.54 20.06 -1.93
N GLY A 265 3.32 20.58 -1.85
CA GLY A 265 2.29 20.40 -2.87
C GLY A 265 2.34 21.44 -3.98
N GLY A 266 1.28 21.52 -4.78
CA GLY A 266 1.11 22.53 -5.83
C GLY A 266 1.61 22.08 -7.21
N VAL A 267 2.15 23.02 -7.99
CA VAL A 267 2.52 22.80 -9.40
C VAL A 267 3.77 21.93 -9.54
N VAL A 268 4.71 22.05 -8.60
CA VAL A 268 5.97 21.28 -8.59
C VAL A 268 6.05 20.51 -7.27
N PRO A 269 5.32 19.38 -7.17
CA PRO A 269 5.27 18.66 -5.90
C PRO A 269 6.61 18.00 -5.60
N LYS A 270 6.96 17.99 -4.32
CA LYS A 270 8.26 17.53 -3.83
C LYS A 270 8.10 16.80 -2.50
N ILE A 271 8.82 15.71 -2.31
CA ILE A 271 8.95 15.02 -1.02
C ILE A 271 10.42 15.02 -0.63
N GLY A 272 10.76 15.72 0.46
CA GLY A 272 12.12 15.98 0.87
C GLY A 272 12.93 16.67 -0.23
N ARG A 273 13.85 15.92 -0.84
CA ARG A 273 14.70 16.40 -1.96
C ARG A 273 14.21 15.93 -3.33
N ASN A 274 13.25 15.03 -3.40
CA ASN A 274 12.80 14.38 -4.62
C ASN A 274 11.60 15.13 -5.22
N PHE A 275 11.72 15.55 -6.47
CA PHE A 275 10.58 16.02 -7.24
C PHE A 275 9.69 14.83 -7.62
N VAL A 276 8.39 15.01 -7.51
CA VAL A 276 7.41 13.97 -7.80
C VAL A 276 6.64 14.35 -9.05
N GLN A 277 6.52 13.42 -9.99
CA GLN A 277 5.62 13.55 -11.13
C GLN A 277 4.88 12.23 -11.30
N VAL A 278 3.56 12.31 -11.44
CA VAL A 278 2.70 11.13 -11.59
C VAL A 278 2.17 11.11 -13.01
N VAL A 279 2.42 10.02 -13.71
CA VAL A 279 1.80 9.72 -15.00
C VAL A 279 0.80 8.59 -14.77
N SER A 280 -0.49 8.89 -14.92
CA SER A 280 -1.57 7.91 -14.80
C SER A 280 -2.00 7.47 -16.20
N ILE A 281 -2.09 6.16 -16.42
CA ILE A 281 -2.70 5.59 -17.63
C ILE A 281 -4.14 5.26 -17.26
N GLU A 282 -5.10 5.98 -17.87
CA GLU A 282 -6.53 5.80 -17.61
C GLU A 282 -7.23 5.18 -18.83
N GLY A 283 -8.24 4.36 -18.55
CA GLY A 283 -9.05 3.67 -19.57
C GLY A 283 -8.66 2.21 -19.77
N PHE A 284 -9.49 1.49 -20.52
CA PHE A 284 -9.19 0.11 -20.94
C PHE A 284 -8.57 0.14 -22.34
N PRO A 285 -7.48 -0.62 -22.58
CA PRO A 285 -6.98 -0.76 -23.94
C PRO A 285 -8.01 -1.53 -24.78
N LEU A 286 -8.06 -1.26 -26.09
CA LEU A 286 -8.94 -1.98 -27.01
C LEU A 286 -8.59 -3.48 -27.07
N GLU A 287 -7.30 -3.78 -26.97
CA GLU A 287 -6.75 -5.14 -26.90
C GLU A 287 -5.66 -5.20 -25.84
N SER A 288 -5.52 -6.34 -25.18
CA SER A 288 -4.48 -6.58 -24.18
C SER A 288 -3.72 -7.86 -24.49
N SER A 289 -2.39 -7.81 -24.36
CA SER A 289 -1.51 -8.98 -24.49
C SER A 289 -0.58 -9.10 -23.28
N PRO A 290 -0.12 -10.32 -22.94
CA PRO A 290 0.84 -10.51 -21.86
C PRO A 290 2.12 -9.69 -22.08
N GLY A 291 2.46 -8.85 -21.10
CA GLY A 291 3.66 -8.02 -21.14
C GLY A 291 3.53 -6.75 -21.98
N MET A 292 2.32 -6.30 -22.33
CA MET A 292 2.13 -5.06 -23.10
C MET A 292 2.76 -3.80 -22.46
N LEU A 293 3.01 -3.83 -21.14
CA LEU A 293 3.63 -2.76 -20.37
C LEU A 293 5.11 -3.02 -20.02
N ASN A 294 5.75 -4.07 -20.56
CA ASN A 294 7.14 -4.41 -20.24
C ASN A 294 8.11 -3.28 -20.60
N LEU A 295 7.84 -2.50 -21.64
CA LEU A 295 8.67 -1.33 -21.99
C LEU A 295 8.78 -0.33 -20.83
N LEU A 296 7.76 -0.24 -19.97
CA LEU A 296 7.76 0.64 -18.81
C LEU A 296 8.65 0.11 -17.67
N SER A 297 9.12 -1.13 -17.69
CA SER A 297 10.07 -1.66 -16.69
C SER A 297 11.55 -1.53 -17.12
N GLU A 298 11.80 -1.08 -18.36
CA GLU A 298 13.12 -0.98 -18.98
C GLU A 298 13.62 0.45 -19.19
N LEU A 299 12.87 1.47 -18.76
CA LEU A 299 13.23 2.87 -18.98
C LEU A 299 14.61 3.20 -18.36
N PRO A 300 15.44 4.03 -18.99
CA PRO A 300 16.81 4.29 -18.55
C PRO A 300 16.87 5.34 -17.43
N GLY A 301 16.20 5.07 -16.30
CA GLY A 301 16.18 5.99 -15.16
C GLY A 301 15.66 5.35 -13.88
N VAL A 302 15.75 6.11 -12.79
CA VAL A 302 15.19 5.73 -11.49
C VAL A 302 13.72 6.10 -11.44
N TYR A 303 12.85 5.12 -11.24
CA TYR A 303 11.42 5.36 -11.07
C TYR A 303 10.76 4.20 -10.34
N ARG A 304 9.53 4.44 -9.88
CA ARG A 304 8.62 3.43 -9.36
C ARG A 304 7.36 3.43 -10.20
N TRP A 305 7.11 2.33 -10.88
CA TRP A 305 5.86 2.08 -11.56
C TRP A 305 4.93 1.26 -10.65
N SER A 306 3.76 1.80 -10.35
CA SER A 306 2.79 1.17 -9.44
C SER A 306 1.52 0.82 -10.20
N SER A 307 1.19 -0.46 -10.28
CA SER A 307 -0.08 -0.95 -10.82
C SER A 307 -0.98 -1.47 -9.69
N ARG A 308 -2.18 -0.91 -9.59
CA ARG A 308 -3.19 -1.31 -8.59
C ARG A 308 -4.31 -2.08 -9.27
N PHE A 309 -4.63 -3.25 -8.76
CA PHE A 309 -5.81 -4.01 -9.15
C PHE A 309 -6.71 -4.18 -7.93
N ILE A 310 -7.94 -3.67 -8.02
CA ILE A 310 -8.97 -3.81 -7.00
C ILE A 310 -9.91 -4.91 -7.45
N PHE A 311 -9.97 -5.99 -6.68
CA PHE A 311 -10.79 -7.14 -7.02
C PHE A 311 -12.26 -6.82 -6.75
N MET A 312 -13.10 -7.32 -7.65
CA MET A 312 -14.55 -7.17 -7.58
C MET A 312 -15.19 -8.52 -7.88
N ASP A 313 -16.23 -8.87 -7.12
CA ASP A 313 -17.07 -10.01 -7.42
C ASP A 313 -17.84 -9.75 -8.73
N THR A 314 -18.18 -10.80 -9.46
CA THR A 314 -18.83 -10.69 -10.78
C THR A 314 -20.05 -9.76 -10.77
N HIS A 315 -20.88 -9.83 -9.74
CA HIS A 315 -22.07 -8.98 -9.61
C HIS A 315 -21.71 -7.49 -9.46
N GLU A 316 -20.67 -7.16 -8.69
CA GLU A 316 -20.22 -5.78 -8.51
C GLU A 316 -19.54 -5.24 -9.77
N ALA A 317 -18.70 -6.06 -10.41
CA ALA A 317 -18.03 -5.73 -11.65
C ALA A 317 -19.03 -5.42 -12.78
N VAL A 318 -20.08 -6.24 -12.96
CA VAL A 318 -21.13 -5.99 -13.96
C VAL A 318 -21.86 -4.67 -13.69
N ASN A 319 -22.20 -4.38 -12.43
CA ASN A 319 -22.83 -3.13 -12.06
C ASN A 319 -21.94 -1.91 -12.34
N HIS A 320 -20.63 -2.01 -12.12
CA HIS A 320 -19.67 -0.97 -12.47
C HIS A 320 -19.56 -0.77 -13.98
N LEU A 321 -19.50 -1.85 -14.76
CA LEU A 321 -19.47 -1.80 -16.22
C LEU A 321 -20.75 -1.19 -16.80
N GLU A 322 -21.92 -1.50 -16.24
CA GLU A 322 -23.19 -0.89 -16.65
C GLU A 322 -23.20 0.62 -16.37
N LYS A 323 -22.74 1.05 -15.19
CA LYS A 323 -22.62 2.48 -14.87
C LYS A 323 -21.65 3.18 -15.83
N PHE A 324 -20.51 2.55 -16.13
CA PHE A 324 -19.55 3.07 -17.08
C PHE A 324 -20.16 3.21 -18.49
N ARG A 325 -20.83 2.16 -18.98
CA ARG A 325 -21.54 2.16 -20.27
C ARG A 325 -22.63 3.24 -20.31
N ARG A 326 -23.39 3.45 -19.23
CA ARG A 326 -24.40 4.51 -19.15
C ARG A 326 -23.77 5.90 -19.26
N ARG A 327 -22.66 6.15 -18.54
CA ARG A 327 -21.90 7.41 -18.65
C ARG A 327 -21.34 7.63 -20.05
N TRP A 328 -20.83 6.58 -20.69
CA TRP A 328 -20.35 6.65 -22.07
C TRP A 328 -21.50 7.00 -23.04
N LYS A 329 -22.65 6.33 -22.92
CA LYS A 329 -23.84 6.65 -23.73
C LYS A 329 -24.34 8.08 -23.51
N GLN A 330 -24.21 8.62 -22.30
CA GLN A 330 -24.51 10.02 -22.00
C GLN A 330 -23.52 11.02 -22.61
N LYS A 331 -22.32 10.59 -23.05
CA LYS A 331 -21.40 11.43 -23.82
C LYS A 331 -21.76 11.47 -25.30
N ILE A 332 -22.35 10.41 -25.85
CA ILE A 332 -22.76 10.33 -27.26
C ILE A 332 -23.82 11.38 -27.63
N ARG A 333 -24.69 11.76 -26.68
CA ARG A 333 -25.67 12.84 -26.84
C ARG A 333 -25.66 13.73 -25.61
N GLY A 334 -25.57 15.04 -25.81
CA GLY A 334 -25.63 16.01 -24.72
C GLY A 334 -26.88 15.79 -23.87
N PHE A 335 -26.74 15.90 -22.54
CA PHE A 335 -27.83 15.72 -21.57
C PHE A 335 -29.09 16.53 -21.94
N PHE A 336 -28.91 17.73 -22.50
CA PHE A 336 -30.00 18.57 -22.99
C PHE A 336 -30.73 17.99 -24.21
N ASP A 337 -30.02 17.43 -25.19
CA ASP A 337 -30.65 16.85 -26.39
C ASP A 337 -31.43 15.57 -26.07
N GLN A 338 -30.95 14.79 -25.08
CA GLN A 338 -31.62 13.57 -24.65
C GLN A 338 -32.90 13.83 -23.85
N VAL A 339 -32.96 14.94 -23.10
CA VAL A 339 -34.13 15.35 -22.32
C VAL A 339 -35.14 16.11 -23.18
N PHE A 340 -34.69 16.92 -24.15
CA PHE A 340 -35.56 17.75 -24.98
C PHE A 340 -35.90 17.16 -26.35
N ASN A 341 -35.42 15.94 -26.66
CA ASN A 341 -35.67 15.24 -27.92
C ASN A 341 -35.37 16.10 -29.16
N LEU A 342 -34.42 17.03 -29.02
CA LEU A 342 -33.97 17.91 -30.09
C LEU A 342 -33.03 17.12 -31.00
N GLN A 343 -33.27 17.17 -32.32
CA GLN A 343 -32.35 16.61 -33.31
C GLN A 343 -31.10 17.50 -33.38
N SER A 344 -30.14 17.30 -32.47
CA SER A 344 -28.85 17.97 -32.55
C SER A 344 -27.93 17.25 -33.54
N SER A 345 -27.26 18.04 -34.38
CA SER A 345 -26.35 17.59 -35.43
C SER A 345 -24.95 17.21 -34.91
N ASN A 346 -24.66 17.43 -33.63
CA ASN A 346 -23.34 17.20 -33.04
C ASN A 346 -23.35 15.92 -32.23
N ILE A 347 -23.22 14.81 -32.94
CA ILE A 347 -22.95 13.50 -32.36
C ILE A 347 -21.42 13.39 -32.22
N ASP A 348 -20.95 13.01 -31.04
CA ASP A 348 -19.53 12.76 -30.78
C ASP A 348 -19.14 11.41 -31.42
N GLU A 349 -18.51 11.46 -32.60
CA GLU A 349 -18.16 10.26 -33.39
C GLU A 349 -17.13 9.36 -32.66
N ASP A 350 -16.27 9.95 -31.82
CA ASP A 350 -15.28 9.23 -31.01
C ASP A 350 -15.92 8.38 -29.89
N ALA A 351 -17.18 8.70 -29.50
CA ALA A 351 -17.94 7.92 -28.55
C ALA A 351 -18.88 6.89 -29.21
N LEU A 352 -19.01 6.94 -30.54
CA LEU A 352 -19.91 6.10 -31.34
C LEU A 352 -19.22 4.83 -31.86
N ASN A 353 -17.90 4.93 -32.11
CA ASN A 353 -16.99 3.79 -32.26
C ASN A 353 -16.45 3.33 -30.89
#